data_AF-A0A804L1A6-F1
#
_entry.id   AF-A0A804L1A6-F1
#
_cell.length_a   1.000
_cell.length_b   1.000
_cell.length_c   1.000
_cell.angle_alpha   90.00
_cell.angle_beta   90.00
_cell.angle_gamma   90.00
#
_symmetry.space_group_name_H-M   'P 1'
#
loop_
_entity.id
_entity.type
_entity.pdbx_description
1 polymer ?
#
loop_
_entity_poly.entity_id
_entity_poly.type
_entity_poly.pdbx_seq_one_letter_code
_entity_poly.pdbx_strand_id
1 'polypeptide(L)'
;MSRWPGDWNCRSCQHFNFSRRSSCQNCGELRSSSDFPDHGCFGGGRGESLNGLGGSNIRPGDWRCACGGHNFASRSICHSCGAFKEDSAVGCFDGDDVSNSNGGRAEWKSGDWLCTRSGCNQHNFASRRECFRCKAHRGCGKRHFDQPTLI
;
A
#
# COMPACT_ATOMS: atom_id res chain seq x y z
N MET A 1 -22.18 -10.08 -21.13
CA MET A 1 -20.94 -9.90 -20.35
C MET A 1 -19.82 -9.49 -21.29
N SER A 2 -19.20 -8.33 -21.05
CA SER A 2 -18.10 -7.81 -21.86
C SER A 2 -16.85 -8.67 -21.65
N ARG A 3 -16.44 -9.44 -22.66
CA ARG A 3 -15.18 -10.20 -22.65
C ARG A 3 -14.07 -9.26 -23.13
N TRP A 4 -13.11 -8.94 -22.27
CA TRP A 4 -11.94 -8.17 -22.69
C TRP A 4 -10.89 -9.11 -23.28
N PRO A 5 -10.10 -8.64 -24.26
CA PRO A 5 -8.99 -9.41 -24.80
C PRO A 5 -8.03 -9.84 -23.68
N GLY A 6 -7.77 -11.15 -23.60
CA GLY A 6 -6.85 -11.75 -22.63
C GLY A 6 -7.52 -12.38 -21.40
N ASP A 7 -8.82 -12.15 -21.18
CA ASP A 7 -9.58 -12.91 -20.18
C ASP A 7 -9.65 -14.39 -20.58
N TRP A 8 -9.56 -15.29 -19.59
CA TRP A 8 -9.41 -16.71 -19.84
C TRP A 8 -10.34 -17.55 -18.96
N ASN A 9 -10.84 -18.65 -19.51
CA ASN A 9 -11.60 -19.63 -18.77
C ASN A 9 -10.67 -20.75 -18.28
N CYS A 10 -10.78 -21.11 -17.01
CA CYS A 10 -9.98 -22.18 -16.45
C CYS A 10 -10.32 -23.52 -17.11
N ARG A 11 -9.32 -24.31 -17.52
CA ARG A 11 -9.57 -25.62 -18.14
C ARG A 11 -10.07 -26.67 -17.16
N SER A 12 -9.66 -26.58 -15.89
CA SER A 12 -10.04 -27.54 -14.85
C SER A 12 -11.47 -27.33 -14.33
N CYS A 13 -11.93 -26.07 -14.22
CA CYS A 13 -13.24 -25.76 -13.62
C CYS A 13 -14.12 -24.79 -14.42
N GLN A 14 -13.70 -24.38 -15.63
CA GLN A 14 -14.39 -23.45 -16.53
C GLN A 14 -14.69 -22.05 -15.97
N HIS A 15 -14.23 -21.74 -14.76
CA HIS A 15 -14.40 -20.44 -14.14
C HIS A 15 -13.75 -19.34 -14.98
N PHE A 16 -14.44 -18.21 -15.13
CA PHE A 16 -13.95 -17.05 -15.85
C PHE A 16 -12.93 -16.28 -15.00
N ASN A 17 -11.74 -16.03 -15.56
CA ASN A 17 -10.67 -15.32 -14.89
C ASN A 17 -10.24 -14.11 -15.72
N PHE A 18 -9.95 -13.01 -15.02
CA PHE A 18 -9.42 -11.81 -15.65
C PHE A 18 -8.00 -12.03 -16.17
N SER A 19 -7.66 -11.38 -17.30
CA SER A 19 -6.37 -11.49 -17.99
C SER A 19 -5.12 -11.31 -17.11
N ARG A 20 -5.21 -10.42 -16.11
CA ARG A 20 -4.15 -10.15 -15.13
C ARG A 20 -3.81 -11.31 -14.21
N ARG A 21 -4.65 -12.35 -14.14
CA ARG A 21 -4.46 -13.49 -13.24
C ARG A 21 -3.70 -14.59 -13.95
N SER A 22 -2.62 -15.05 -13.33
CA SER A 22 -1.84 -16.23 -13.73
C SER A 22 -2.39 -17.54 -13.14
N SER A 23 -3.34 -17.47 -12.20
CA SER A 23 -3.99 -18.63 -11.57
C SER A 23 -5.51 -18.44 -11.44
N CYS A 24 -6.23 -19.55 -11.41
CA CYS A 24 -7.68 -19.58 -11.33
C CYS A 24 -8.16 -19.10 -9.95
N GLN A 25 -9.18 -18.23 -9.91
CA GLN A 25 -9.79 -17.76 -8.66
C GLN A 25 -10.55 -18.83 -7.90
N ASN A 26 -11.03 -19.86 -8.58
CA ASN A 26 -11.85 -20.89 -7.96
C ASN A 26 -11.01 -22.08 -7.49
N CYS A 27 -10.13 -22.60 -8.36
CA CYS A 27 -9.36 -23.82 -8.07
C CYS A 27 -7.85 -23.61 -7.94
N GLY A 28 -7.32 -22.40 -8.17
CA GLY A 28 -5.89 -22.11 -8.09
C GLY A 28 -5.04 -22.64 -9.25
N GLU A 29 -5.63 -23.40 -10.18
CA GLU A 29 -4.94 -23.92 -11.37
C GLU A 29 -4.25 -22.80 -12.15
N LEU A 30 -3.00 -23.03 -12.56
CA LEU A 30 -2.26 -22.06 -13.36
C LEU A 30 -2.88 -21.93 -14.74
N ARG A 31 -2.85 -20.71 -15.28
CA ARG A 31 -3.24 -20.46 -16.66
C ARG A 31 -2.35 -21.29 -17.59
N SER A 32 -2.97 -22.11 -18.45
CA SER A 32 -2.21 -22.94 -19.38
C SER A 32 -1.42 -22.09 -20.37
N SER A 33 -0.14 -22.42 -20.53
CA SER A 33 0.75 -21.73 -21.47
C SER A 33 0.44 -22.01 -22.94
N SER A 34 -0.49 -22.92 -23.24
CA SER A 34 -0.92 -23.20 -24.61
C SER A 34 -1.91 -22.16 -25.17
N ASP A 35 -2.31 -21.14 -24.39
CA ASP A 35 -3.10 -19.99 -24.85
C ASP A 35 -2.24 -18.75 -25.14
N PHE A 36 -0.91 -18.89 -25.19
CA PHE A 36 -0.02 -17.83 -25.67
C PHE A 36 0.02 -17.88 -27.20
N PRO A 37 -0.39 -16.82 -27.93
CA PRO A 37 0.06 -16.64 -29.29
C PRO A 37 1.58 -16.52 -29.24
N ASP A 38 2.23 -17.41 -29.98
CA ASP A 38 3.64 -17.47 -30.32
C ASP A 38 4.21 -16.07 -30.59
N HIS A 39 4.70 -15.40 -29.55
CA HIS A 39 5.65 -14.28 -29.57
C HIS A 39 6.47 -14.47 -28.29
N GLY A 40 7.46 -15.36 -28.43
CA GLY A 40 8.09 -16.07 -27.34
C GLY A 40 8.95 -15.24 -26.39
N CYS A 41 9.18 -15.83 -25.22
CA CYS A 41 10.49 -15.88 -24.55
C CYS A 41 10.39 -16.79 -23.32
N PHE A 42 10.86 -18.03 -23.48
CA PHE A 42 11.37 -19.00 -22.48
C PHE A 42 10.54 -19.25 -21.19
N GLY A 43 9.98 -20.42 -20.95
CA GLY A 43 10.68 -21.71 -20.97
C GLY A 43 11.30 -21.94 -19.59
N GLY A 44 10.63 -22.71 -18.73
CA GLY A 44 11.05 -22.91 -17.34
C GLY A 44 12.39 -23.63 -17.18
N GLY A 45 13.04 -23.41 -16.03
CA GLY A 45 14.22 -24.14 -15.63
C GLY A 45 14.79 -23.60 -14.32
N ARG A 46 15.01 -24.49 -13.36
CA ARG A 46 15.73 -24.21 -12.11
C ARG A 46 17.23 -24.19 -12.42
N GLY A 47 18.01 -23.28 -11.82
CA GLY A 47 19.47 -23.46 -11.68
C GLY A 47 20.36 -22.24 -11.95
N GLU A 48 20.89 -21.68 -10.86
CA GLU A 48 22.26 -21.16 -10.63
C GLU A 48 22.83 -19.93 -11.40
N SER A 49 22.90 -18.82 -10.64
CA SER A 49 23.96 -17.82 -10.46
C SER A 49 25.05 -17.59 -11.53
N LEU A 50 25.02 -16.40 -12.18
CA LEU A 50 26.14 -15.42 -12.16
C LEU A 50 25.70 -14.05 -12.73
N ASN A 51 25.75 -13.02 -11.87
CA ASN A 51 25.87 -11.58 -12.15
C ASN A 51 24.83 -10.85 -13.04
N GLY A 52 23.97 -10.02 -12.41
CA GLY A 52 23.39 -8.88 -13.13
C GLY A 52 22.12 -8.24 -12.57
N LEU A 53 22.15 -7.82 -11.29
CA LEU A 53 21.24 -6.80 -10.73
C LEU A 53 19.75 -7.16 -10.76
N GLY A 54 19.36 -7.93 -9.73
CA GLY A 54 17.98 -7.98 -9.24
C GLY A 54 17.47 -6.57 -8.94
N GLY A 55 16.92 -5.94 -9.97
CA GLY A 55 15.99 -4.84 -9.86
C GLY A 55 14.74 -5.39 -9.23
N SER A 56 14.82 -5.64 -7.92
CA SER A 56 13.64 -5.86 -7.13
C SER A 56 12.66 -4.74 -7.50
N ASN A 57 11.41 -5.10 -7.73
CA ASN A 57 10.29 -4.20 -8.02
C ASN A 57 10.00 -3.23 -6.84
N ILE A 58 11.05 -2.62 -6.30
CA ILE A 58 11.13 -1.67 -5.21
C ILE A 58 11.21 -0.33 -5.90
N ARG A 59 10.18 0.49 -5.67
CA ARG A 59 10.18 1.84 -6.21
C ARG A 59 11.18 2.69 -5.43
N PRO A 60 11.77 3.73 -6.04
CA PRO A 60 12.54 4.71 -5.30
C PRO A 60 11.77 5.19 -4.06
N GLY A 61 12.40 5.04 -2.88
CA GLY A 61 11.82 5.36 -1.58
C GLY A 61 11.30 4.16 -0.78
N ASP A 62 10.96 3.04 -1.42
CA ASP A 62 10.61 1.81 -0.72
C ASP A 62 11.86 1.22 -0.06
N TRP A 63 11.73 0.71 1.17
CA TRP A 63 12.86 0.23 1.97
C TRP A 63 12.65 -1.20 2.45
N ARG A 64 13.74 -1.96 2.55
CA ARG A 64 13.73 -3.30 3.12
C ARG A 64 14.12 -3.24 4.58
N CYS A 65 13.35 -3.90 5.42
CA CYS A 65 13.75 -4.13 6.80
C CYS A 65 14.72 -5.31 6.88
N ALA A 66 15.60 -5.30 7.89
CA ALA A 66 16.51 -6.42 8.20
C ALA A 66 15.78 -7.76 8.42
N CYS A 67 14.50 -7.73 8.80
CA CYS A 67 13.66 -8.92 8.90
C CYS A 67 13.21 -9.50 7.54
N GLY A 68 13.67 -8.93 6.42
CA GLY A 68 13.29 -9.32 5.05
C GLY A 68 11.99 -8.71 4.53
N GLY A 69 11.28 -7.91 5.35
CA GLY A 69 10.02 -7.26 4.97
C GLY A 69 10.22 -6.08 4.01
N HIS A 70 9.39 -5.98 2.98
CA HIS A 70 9.38 -4.85 2.04
C HIS A 70 8.38 -3.78 2.47
N ASN A 71 8.86 -2.58 2.74
CA ASN A 71 8.04 -1.48 3.22
C ASN A 71 7.96 -0.37 2.16
N PHE A 72 6.76 0.17 1.99
CA PHE A 72 6.55 1.31 1.09
C PHE A 72 7.21 2.58 1.63
N ALA A 73 7.61 3.48 0.73
CA ALA A 73 8.26 4.77 1.04
C ALA A 73 7.51 5.62 2.06
N SER A 74 6.19 5.50 2.11
CA SER A 74 5.33 6.21 3.07
C SER A 74 5.42 5.68 4.49
N ARG A 75 6.12 4.57 4.73
CA ARG A 75 6.21 3.92 6.04
C ARG A 75 7.55 4.25 6.69
N SER A 76 7.51 4.69 7.94
CA SER A 76 8.68 4.81 8.81
C SER A 76 8.89 3.57 9.70
N ILE A 77 7.96 2.62 9.66
CA ILE A 77 7.94 1.42 10.51
C ILE A 77 7.67 0.19 9.65
N CYS A 78 8.37 -0.91 9.94
CA CYS A 78 8.25 -2.14 9.20
C CYS A 78 6.88 -2.76 9.42
N HIS A 79 6.21 -3.16 8.34
CA HIS A 79 4.90 -3.80 8.41
C HIS A 79 4.93 -5.20 9.05
N SER A 80 6.09 -5.87 9.07
CA SER A 80 6.22 -7.23 9.59
C SER A 80 6.66 -7.26 11.05
N CYS A 81 7.69 -6.50 11.41
CA CYS A 81 8.33 -6.59 12.73
C CYS A 81 8.24 -5.31 13.58
N GLY A 82 7.74 -4.20 13.02
CA GLY A 82 7.64 -2.94 13.74
C GLY A 82 8.96 -2.18 13.92
N ALA A 83 10.07 -2.66 13.33
CA ALA A 83 11.33 -1.91 13.36
C ALA A 83 11.21 -0.59 12.59
N PHE A 84 11.83 0.48 13.07
CA PHE A 84 11.86 1.74 12.34
C PHE A 84 12.75 1.64 11.10
N LYS A 85 12.46 2.46 10.08
CA LYS A 85 13.40 2.73 9.00
C LYS A 85 14.64 3.32 9.65
N GLU A 86 15.73 2.55 9.74
CA GLU A 86 17.00 3.11 10.17
C GLU A 86 17.42 4.12 9.11
N ASP A 87 17.43 5.39 9.51
CA ASP A 87 18.04 6.44 8.72
C ASP A 87 19.44 6.60 9.29
N SER A 88 20.42 6.09 8.55
CA SER A 88 21.87 6.21 8.76
C SER A 88 22.59 4.99 9.36
N ALA A 89 23.21 4.22 8.47
CA ALA A 89 24.64 3.97 8.63
C ALA A 89 25.39 4.95 7.69
N VAL A 90 26.01 5.96 8.28
CA VAL A 90 27.19 6.65 7.71
C VAL A 90 28.35 5.64 7.62
N GLY A 91 29.35 5.72 6.73
CA GLY A 91 29.81 6.79 5.85
C GLY A 91 30.48 6.23 4.57
N CYS A 92 31.12 7.01 3.71
CA CYS A 92 31.89 8.24 3.96
C CYS A 92 31.70 9.26 2.82
N PHE A 93 31.57 10.55 3.13
CA PHE A 93 32.48 11.65 2.75
C PHE A 93 32.11 12.90 3.58
N ASP A 94 33.16 13.62 4.01
CA ASP A 94 33.22 14.86 4.78
C ASP A 94 32.17 15.94 4.44
N GLY A 95 31.71 16.67 5.46
CA GLY A 95 30.91 17.89 5.27
C GLY A 95 30.18 18.35 6.53
N ASP A 96 30.86 19.22 7.26
CA ASP A 96 30.51 20.09 8.39
C ASP A 96 29.10 20.70 8.49
N ASP A 97 28.63 20.77 9.75
CA ASP A 97 27.86 21.84 10.43
C ASP A 97 26.65 22.52 9.74
N VAL A 98 25.44 22.26 10.25
CA VAL A 98 24.74 23.25 11.11
C VAL A 98 23.50 22.63 11.75
N SER A 99 23.38 22.84 13.05
CA SER A 99 22.19 22.55 13.83
C SER A 99 20.97 23.33 13.30
N ASN A 100 19.86 22.65 13.01
CA ASN A 100 18.56 23.29 13.14
C ASN A 100 17.50 22.34 13.71
N SER A 101 17.39 22.43 15.01
CA SER A 101 16.27 21.99 15.82
C SER A 101 14.95 22.52 15.27
N ASN A 102 14.23 21.74 14.47
CA ASN A 102 12.78 21.78 14.53
C ASN A 102 12.15 20.51 13.97
N GLY A 103 11.50 19.78 14.88
CA GLY A 103 10.86 18.51 14.60
C GLY A 103 9.88 18.60 13.43
N GLY A 104 10.11 17.75 12.43
CA GLY A 104 9.15 17.43 11.39
C GLY A 104 7.92 16.77 12.01
N ARG A 105 7.03 17.61 12.56
CA ARG A 105 5.65 17.25 12.84
C ARG A 105 5.11 16.62 11.57
N ALA A 106 4.51 15.44 11.69
CA ALA A 106 3.73 14.81 10.64
C ALA A 106 2.97 15.91 9.87
N GLU A 107 3.31 16.10 8.60
CA GLU A 107 2.78 17.23 7.83
C GLU A 107 1.34 16.89 7.46
N TRP A 108 0.42 17.22 8.37
CA TRP A 108 -1.00 17.01 8.18
C TRP A 108 -1.44 17.88 7.02
N LYS A 109 -2.07 17.27 6.01
CA LYS A 109 -2.53 18.02 4.85
C LYS A 109 -3.64 18.98 5.29
N SER A 110 -3.60 20.21 4.80
CA SER A 110 -4.66 21.19 5.06
C SER A 110 -6.04 20.60 4.76
N GLY A 111 -6.89 20.57 5.78
CA GLY A 111 -8.24 20.03 5.69
C GLY A 111 -8.40 18.60 6.21
N ASP A 112 -7.32 17.87 6.50
CA ASP A 112 -7.40 16.62 7.24
C ASP A 112 -7.97 16.85 8.64
N TRP A 113 -8.72 15.88 9.17
CA TRP A 113 -9.41 16.04 10.45
C TRP A 113 -9.36 14.76 11.28
N LEU A 114 -9.16 14.93 12.59
CA LEU A 114 -9.33 13.85 13.54
C LEU A 114 -10.81 13.64 13.86
N CYS A 115 -11.21 12.37 13.94
CA CYS A 115 -12.52 12.04 14.45
C CYS A 115 -12.61 12.40 15.94
N THR A 116 -13.43 13.40 16.26
CA THR A 116 -13.67 13.88 17.63
C THR A 116 -14.66 13.03 18.42
N ARG A 117 -15.09 11.89 17.88
CA ARG A 117 -15.96 10.97 18.61
C ARG A 117 -15.17 10.34 19.74
N SER A 118 -15.70 10.40 20.96
CA SER A 118 -15.10 9.81 22.15
C SER A 118 -14.63 8.38 21.89
N GLY A 119 -13.33 8.14 22.05
CA GLY A 119 -12.70 6.83 21.83
C GLY A 119 -12.31 6.48 20.40
N CYS A 120 -12.56 7.34 19.40
CA CYS A 120 -12.18 7.05 18.01
C CYS A 120 -10.81 7.67 17.63
N ASN A 121 -10.67 9.00 17.73
CA ASN A 121 -9.45 9.78 17.45
C ASN A 121 -8.69 9.38 16.17
N GLN A 122 -9.40 8.85 15.17
CA GLN A 122 -8.78 8.41 13.93
C GLN A 122 -8.58 9.58 12.97
N HIS A 123 -7.42 9.62 12.31
CA HIS A 123 -7.12 10.56 11.24
C HIS A 123 -7.95 10.27 9.98
N ASN A 124 -8.60 11.30 9.43
CA ASN A 124 -9.36 11.20 8.21
C ASN A 124 -8.86 12.25 7.22
N PHE A 125 -8.72 11.83 5.97
CA PHE A 125 -8.34 12.72 4.87
C PHE A 125 -9.38 13.81 4.64
N ALA A 126 -8.93 14.98 4.17
CA ALA A 126 -9.76 16.15 3.88
C ALA A 126 -10.97 15.87 2.97
N SER A 127 -10.83 14.93 2.04
CA SER A 127 -11.89 14.51 1.11
C SER A 127 -13.04 13.75 1.79
N ARG A 128 -12.84 13.25 3.01
CA ARG A 128 -13.84 12.47 3.73
C ARG A 128 -14.72 13.39 4.58
N ARG A 129 -16.04 13.24 4.41
CA ARG A 129 -17.05 13.85 5.30
C ARG A 129 -17.36 13.01 6.53
N GLU A 130 -16.92 11.76 6.55
CA GLU A 130 -17.19 10.78 7.60
C GLU A 130 -15.93 10.02 7.99
N CYS A 131 -15.89 9.59 9.25
CA CYS A 131 -14.75 8.86 9.78
C CYS A 131 -14.64 7.49 9.12
N PHE A 132 -13.44 7.10 8.66
CA PHE A 132 -13.25 5.81 8.01
C PHE A 132 -13.60 4.62 8.94
N ARG A 133 -13.33 4.77 10.24
CA ARG A 133 -13.53 3.74 11.27
C ARG A 133 -14.95 3.70 11.81
N CYS A 134 -15.44 4.80 12.39
CA CYS A 134 -16.73 4.83 13.10
C CYS A 134 -17.88 5.46 12.31
N LYS A 135 -17.63 5.90 11.06
CA LYS A 135 -18.60 6.56 10.17
C LYS A 135 -19.21 7.85 10.71
N ALA A 136 -18.71 8.39 11.83
CA ALA A 136 -19.19 9.66 12.37
C ALA A 136 -18.85 10.82 11.42
N HIS A 137 -19.79 11.76 11.24
CA HIS A 137 -19.57 12.93 10.40
C HIS A 137 -18.51 13.87 10.99
N ARG A 138 -17.82 14.58 10.10
CA ARG A 138 -16.92 15.67 10.45
C ARG A 138 -17.71 16.72 11.24
N GLY A 139 -17.30 17.01 12.47
CA GLY A 139 -17.95 18.02 13.32
C GLY A 139 -19.09 17.53 14.22
N CYS A 140 -19.28 16.21 14.40
CA CYS A 140 -20.22 15.58 15.37
C CYS A 140 -19.91 15.86 16.86
N GLY A 141 -19.35 17.03 17.18
CA GLY A 141 -18.99 17.47 18.52
C GLY A 141 -19.46 18.89 18.85
N LYS A 142 -20.03 19.62 17.90
CA LYS A 142 -20.82 20.81 18.23
C LYS A 142 -22.27 20.39 18.25
N ARG A 143 -22.76 20.04 19.45
CA ARG A 143 -24.17 20.23 19.74
C ARG A 143 -24.42 21.70 19.41
N HIS A 144 -25.04 21.98 18.27
CA HIS A 144 -25.94 23.12 18.24
C HIS A 144 -26.91 22.84 19.38
N PHE A 145 -26.73 23.57 20.48
CA PHE A 145 -27.81 23.84 21.39
C PHE A 145 -28.83 24.62 20.56
N ASP A 146 -29.60 23.92 19.73
CA ASP A 146 -30.94 24.38 19.44
C ASP A 146 -31.64 24.29 20.79
N GLN A 147 -31.64 25.43 21.47
CA GLN A 147 -32.41 25.64 22.68
C GLN A 147 -33.83 25.16 22.40
N PRO A 148 -34.42 24.29 23.22
CA PRO A 148 -35.87 24.22 23.26
C PRO A 148 -36.33 25.55 23.85
N THR A 149 -36.82 26.47 23.01
CA THR A 149 -37.73 27.51 23.48
C THR A 149 -39.01 26.81 23.92
N LEU A 150 -39.05 26.43 25.20
CA LEU A 150 -40.27 26.25 25.97
C LEU A 150 -40.69 27.64 26.47
N ILE A 151 -41.68 28.25 25.82
CA ILE A 151 -43.02 28.63 26.30
C ILE A 151 -43.82 29.22 25.15
#